data_AF-A0A974ARM1-F1
#
_entry.id   AF-A0A974ARM1-F1
#
_cell.length_a   1.000
_cell.length_b   1.000
_cell.length_c   1.000
_cell.angle_alpha   90.00
_cell.angle_beta   90.00
_cell.angle_gamma   90.00
#
_symmetry.space_group_name_H-M   'P 1'
#
loop_
_entity.id
_entity.type
_entity.pdbx_description
1 polymer ?
#
loop_
_entity_poly.entity_id
_entity_poly.type
_entity_poly.pdbx_seq_one_letter_code
_entity_poly.pdbx_strand_id
1 'polypeptide(L)'
;MHSDVRAVLSQYGAFTQHGDYGEVWVPTSLPQGWHPYPPCHWVNTKQYGWYFDDRTAWGQIVHHYGRWVLDGRMGWIWVPGNEFSPGWVAWRTSEQWIGWAPLPPDQKFQAVSANQSNDSDEWLFMEVEKFGKSCTGTVTAAPDRVPTLLHQTKYITQLEYVDGIAVFVLPPYIVGPFVVIDVGFDPWSAWFLAQMIINWNWLWNNTLIWNVSFVCAPQSP
;
A
#
# COMPACT_ATOMS: atom_id res chain seq x y z
N MET A 1 -10.89 -1.16 17.07
CA MET A 1 -9.49 -0.79 17.36
C MET A 1 -9.18 -1.12 18.82
N HIS A 2 -8.08 -1.82 19.09
CA HIS A 2 -7.67 -2.16 20.47
C HIS A 2 -7.38 -0.87 21.26
N SER A 3 -7.65 -0.85 22.57
CA SER A 3 -7.46 0.33 23.43
C SER A 3 -6.04 0.90 23.34
N ASP A 4 -5.05 0.02 23.18
CA ASP A 4 -3.64 0.38 23.15
C ASP A 4 -3.26 1.11 21.85
N VAL A 5 -3.85 0.70 20.72
CA VAL A 5 -3.66 1.39 19.43
C VAL A 5 -4.21 2.81 19.49
N ARG A 6 -5.39 3.00 20.09
CA ARG A 6 -5.96 4.33 20.28
C ARG A 6 -5.08 5.22 21.13
N ALA A 7 -4.57 4.69 22.23
CA ALA A 7 -3.70 5.43 23.14
C ALA A 7 -2.39 5.87 22.46
N VAL A 8 -1.80 5.02 21.61
CA VAL A 8 -0.60 5.37 20.82
C VAL A 8 -0.93 6.46 19.81
N LEU A 9 -1.94 6.25 18.95
CA LEU A 9 -2.27 7.19 17.87
C LEU A 9 -2.73 8.56 18.40
N SER A 10 -3.38 8.62 19.57
CA SER A 10 -3.80 9.89 20.19
C SER A 10 -2.64 10.77 20.65
N GLN A 11 -1.41 10.24 20.73
CA GLN A 11 -0.21 11.03 21.03
C GLN A 11 0.33 11.78 19.81
N TYR A 12 -0.01 11.33 18.60
CA TYR A 12 0.56 11.83 17.33
C TYR A 12 -0.49 12.43 16.39
N GLY A 13 -1.76 12.41 16.78
CA GLY A 13 -2.88 12.89 15.98
C GLY A 13 -4.19 12.87 16.74
N ALA A 14 -5.28 13.17 16.04
CA ALA A 14 -6.62 13.23 16.61
C ALA A 14 -7.59 12.33 15.84
N PHE A 15 -8.47 11.65 16.58
CA PHE A 15 -9.60 10.94 15.98
C PHE A 15 -10.76 11.90 15.72
N THR A 16 -11.27 11.91 14.49
CA THR A 16 -12.32 12.81 14.01
C THR A 16 -13.38 12.01 13.27
N GLN A 17 -14.66 12.43 13.37
CA GLN A 17 -15.73 11.82 12.58
C GLN A 17 -15.73 12.39 11.15
N HIS A 18 -15.66 11.49 10.17
CA HIS A 18 -15.71 11.77 8.74
C HIS A 18 -17.04 11.24 8.16
N GLY A 19 -17.70 12.04 7.31
CA GLY A 19 -19.01 11.67 6.75
C GLY A 19 -18.99 10.35 5.98
N ASP A 20 -17.95 10.12 5.18
CA ASP A 20 -17.85 8.94 4.31
C ASP A 20 -17.21 7.71 4.98
N TYR A 21 -16.37 7.90 6.01
CA TYR A 21 -15.50 6.85 6.55
C TYR A 21 -15.72 6.55 8.05
N GLY A 22 -16.63 7.28 8.71
CA GLY A 22 -16.79 7.19 10.15
C GLY A 22 -15.59 7.77 10.89
N GLU A 23 -15.11 7.10 11.93
CA GLU A 23 -13.99 7.62 12.72
C GLU A 23 -12.64 7.43 11.99
N VAL A 24 -12.00 8.56 11.67
CA VAL A 24 -10.67 8.61 11.03
C VAL A 24 -9.64 9.22 11.97
N TRP A 25 -8.37 8.91 11.74
CA TRP A 25 -7.25 9.54 12.44
C TRP A 25 -6.58 10.58 11.55
N VAL A 26 -6.31 11.77 12.10
CA VAL A 26 -5.63 12.87 11.43
C VAL A 26 -4.34 13.16 12.18
N PRO A 27 -3.15 13.02 11.56
CA PRO A 27 -1.89 13.36 12.20
C PRO A 27 -1.83 14.87 12.50
N THR A 28 -1.33 15.24 13.69
CA THR A 28 -1.29 16.66 14.12
C THR A 28 0.01 17.36 13.77
N SER A 29 1.09 16.61 13.54
CA SER A 29 2.40 17.18 13.20
C SER A 29 3.10 16.30 12.18
N LEU A 30 3.09 16.75 10.92
CA LEU A 30 3.82 16.14 9.82
C LEU A 30 4.89 17.09 9.29
N PRO A 31 6.03 16.59 8.81
CA PRO A 31 6.97 17.39 8.03
C PRO A 31 6.27 18.07 6.84
N GLN A 32 6.77 19.23 6.43
CA GLN A 32 6.28 19.87 5.21
C GLN A 32 6.48 18.94 4.00
N GLY A 33 5.43 18.76 3.20
CA GLY A 33 5.46 17.86 2.05
C GLY A 33 5.45 16.37 2.42
N TRP A 34 5.10 16.03 3.66
CA TRP A 34 4.92 14.63 4.05
C TRP A 34 3.83 13.96 3.24
N HIS A 35 4.06 12.70 2.93
CA HIS A 35 3.18 11.83 2.18
C HIS A 35 3.21 10.44 2.83
N PRO A 36 2.09 9.69 2.87
CA PRO A 36 2.09 8.33 3.36
C PRO A 36 3.04 7.45 2.59
N TYR A 37 3.62 6.46 3.26
CA TYR A 37 4.68 5.65 2.68
C TYR A 37 5.85 6.50 2.14
N PRO A 38 6.50 7.35 2.97
CA PRO A 38 7.64 8.13 2.50
C PRO A 38 8.71 7.23 1.86
N PRO A 39 9.51 7.76 0.91
CA PRO A 39 10.61 6.99 0.34
C PRO A 39 11.53 6.49 1.47
N CYS A 40 12.34 5.47 1.17
CA CYS A 40 13.43 5.00 2.06
C CYS A 40 13.09 3.99 3.14
N HIS A 41 11.81 3.68 3.33
CA HIS A 41 11.38 2.66 4.29
C HIS A 41 11.02 1.32 3.63
N TRP A 42 11.01 1.25 2.29
CA TRP A 42 10.82 0.00 1.56
C TRP A 42 12.02 -0.92 1.72
N VAL A 43 11.80 -2.07 2.34
CA VAL A 43 12.81 -3.12 2.54
C VAL A 43 12.31 -4.43 1.95
N ASN A 44 13.18 -5.17 1.27
CA ASN A 44 12.84 -6.49 0.77
C ASN A 44 13.16 -7.54 1.84
N THR A 45 12.15 -8.27 2.28
CA THR A 45 12.25 -9.27 3.33
C THR A 45 11.84 -10.64 2.80
N LYS A 46 12.39 -11.70 3.38
CA LYS A 46 11.98 -13.07 3.04
C LYS A 46 10.56 -13.41 3.50
N GLN A 47 10.01 -12.69 4.48
CA GLN A 47 8.70 -12.99 5.03
C GLN A 47 7.57 -12.26 4.30
N TYR A 48 7.86 -11.09 3.73
CA TYR A 48 6.82 -10.19 3.22
C TYR A 48 7.07 -9.69 1.79
N GLY A 49 8.20 -10.04 1.18
CA GLY A 49 8.69 -9.30 0.02
C GLY A 49 8.95 -7.84 0.40
N TRP A 50 8.50 -6.90 -0.44
CA TRP A 50 8.60 -5.46 -0.14
C TRP A 50 7.67 -5.06 1.01
N TYR A 51 8.29 -4.76 2.13
CA TYR A 51 7.67 -4.35 3.38
C TYR A 51 8.02 -2.88 3.67
N PHE A 52 7.04 -2.15 4.18
CA PHE A 52 7.24 -0.77 4.60
C PHE A 52 7.71 -0.67 6.06
N ASP A 53 9.01 -0.50 6.30
CA ASP A 53 9.60 -0.45 7.64
C ASP A 53 9.60 0.96 8.25
N ASP A 54 8.41 1.47 8.59
CA ASP A 54 8.29 2.66 9.42
C ASP A 54 8.34 2.28 10.90
N ARG A 55 9.47 2.58 11.56
CA ARG A 55 9.73 2.21 12.95
C ARG A 55 9.17 3.20 13.99
N THR A 56 8.43 4.22 13.56
CA THR A 56 7.74 5.10 14.50
C THR A 56 6.58 4.36 15.17
N ALA A 57 6.26 4.74 16.41
CA ALA A 57 5.21 4.06 17.19
C ALA A 57 3.83 4.08 16.51
N TRP A 58 3.53 5.14 15.76
CA TRP A 58 2.29 5.27 15.00
C TRP A 58 2.42 4.70 13.58
N GLY A 59 3.59 4.84 12.94
CA GLY A 59 3.88 4.36 11.58
C GLY A 59 3.66 2.86 11.39
N GLN A 60 4.14 2.04 12.34
CA GLN A 60 3.92 0.58 12.35
C GLN A 60 2.44 0.18 12.38
N ILE A 61 1.56 1.09 12.81
CA ILE A 61 0.12 0.85 12.86
C ILE A 61 -0.50 1.34 11.55
N VAL A 62 -0.30 2.61 11.21
CA VAL A 62 -1.05 3.26 10.14
C VAL A 62 -0.65 2.79 8.74
N HIS A 63 0.58 2.33 8.55
CA HIS A 63 1.03 1.81 7.25
C HIS A 63 0.63 0.36 6.99
N HIS A 64 0.23 -0.39 8.02
CA HIS A 64 -0.08 -1.82 7.93
C HIS A 64 -1.54 -2.18 8.22
N TYR A 65 -2.24 -1.42 9.07
CA TYR A 65 -3.59 -1.76 9.58
C TYR A 65 -4.64 -0.70 9.26
N GLY A 66 -4.74 -0.29 8.00
CA GLY A 66 -5.71 0.73 7.57
C GLY A 66 -5.40 1.23 6.17
N ARG A 67 -6.00 2.36 5.80
CA ARG A 67 -5.82 3.01 4.49
C ARG A 67 -5.67 4.51 4.64
N TRP A 68 -4.82 5.10 3.82
CA TRP A 68 -4.69 6.55 3.71
C TRP A 68 -5.61 7.09 2.64
N VAL A 69 -6.19 8.26 2.90
CA VAL A 69 -7.00 9.02 1.94
C VAL A 69 -6.53 10.46 1.97
N LEU A 70 -6.34 11.06 0.79
CA LEU A 70 -6.14 12.49 0.68
C LEU A 70 -7.51 13.19 0.68
N ASP A 71 -7.87 13.82 1.80
CA ASP A 71 -9.08 14.64 1.92
C ASP A 71 -8.77 16.11 1.59
N GLY A 72 -9.63 16.74 0.79
CA GLY A 72 -9.41 18.11 0.32
C GLY A 72 -9.49 19.19 1.41
N ARG A 73 -10.00 18.88 2.62
CA ARG A 73 -10.10 19.83 3.74
C ARG A 73 -9.14 19.49 4.88
N MET A 74 -8.98 18.20 5.17
CA MET A 74 -8.19 17.70 6.30
C MET A 74 -6.77 17.25 5.90
N GLY A 75 -6.48 17.17 4.60
CA GLY A 75 -5.23 16.59 4.11
C GLY A 75 -5.24 15.06 4.24
N TRP A 76 -4.09 14.47 4.53
CA TRP A 76 -3.98 13.03 4.72
C TRP A 76 -4.72 12.57 5.97
N ILE A 77 -5.75 11.75 5.77
CA ILE A 77 -6.50 11.09 6.83
C ILE A 77 -6.29 9.58 6.75
N TRP A 78 -6.27 8.93 7.90
CA TRP A 78 -6.13 7.48 8.01
C TRP A 78 -7.44 6.84 8.45
N VAL A 79 -7.92 5.90 7.64
CA VAL A 79 -9.11 5.09 7.94
C VAL A 79 -8.63 3.79 8.60
N PRO A 80 -9.04 3.49 9.84
CA PRO A 80 -8.65 2.27 10.53
C PRO A 80 -9.11 1.00 9.79
N GLY A 81 -8.24 0.00 9.73
CA GLY A 81 -8.53 -1.35 9.25
C GLY A 81 -8.06 -2.41 10.25
N ASN A 82 -8.45 -3.66 10.05
CA ASN A 82 -8.01 -4.76 10.92
C ASN A 82 -7.07 -5.73 10.20
N GLU A 83 -6.94 -5.59 8.89
CA GLU A 83 -6.17 -6.46 8.01
C GLU A 83 -4.75 -5.91 7.82
N PHE A 84 -3.77 -6.74 8.14
CA PHE A 84 -2.35 -6.43 7.95
C PHE A 84 -1.97 -6.47 6.48
N SER A 85 -1.24 -5.48 5.95
CA SER A 85 -0.49 -5.64 4.70
C SER A 85 0.96 -5.19 4.89
N PRO A 86 1.94 -5.78 4.19
CA PRO A 86 3.30 -5.25 4.16
C PRO A 86 3.39 -3.81 3.63
N GLY A 87 2.37 -3.36 2.89
CA GLY A 87 2.15 -1.97 2.53
C GLY A 87 0.89 -1.85 1.66
N TRP A 88 -0.08 -1.04 2.09
CA TRP A 88 -1.32 -0.82 1.35
C TRP A 88 -1.13 0.22 0.24
N VAL A 89 -0.40 -0.16 -0.82
CA VAL A 89 -0.10 0.73 -1.95
C VAL A 89 -0.37 0.08 -3.31
N ALA A 90 -0.77 0.89 -4.28
CA ALA A 90 -0.70 0.56 -5.69
C ALA A 90 0.71 0.88 -6.21
N TRP A 91 1.23 0.04 -7.09
CA TRP A 91 2.55 0.23 -7.68
C TRP A 91 2.45 0.59 -9.16
N ARG A 92 3.36 1.46 -9.61
CA ARG A 92 3.62 1.75 -11.01
C ARG A 92 5.10 1.66 -11.32
N THR A 93 5.42 1.32 -12.56
CA THR A 93 6.82 1.23 -12.98
C THR A 93 7.03 1.44 -14.47
N SER A 94 8.26 1.82 -14.79
CA SER A 94 8.93 1.76 -16.10
C SER A 94 10.35 1.23 -15.87
N GLU A 95 11.19 1.17 -16.90
CA GLU A 95 12.59 0.75 -16.74
C GLU A 95 13.40 1.69 -15.82
N GLN A 96 13.01 2.97 -15.73
CA GLN A 96 13.77 3.98 -14.99
C GLN A 96 13.10 4.42 -13.69
N TRP A 97 11.77 4.31 -13.60
CA TRP A 97 10.99 4.86 -12.49
C TRP A 97 10.12 3.79 -11.85
N ILE A 98 10.13 3.76 -10.53
CA ILE A 98 9.13 3.07 -9.71
C ILE A 98 8.34 4.11 -8.94
N GLY A 99 7.03 3.90 -8.80
CA GLY A 99 6.18 4.76 -8.00
C GLY A 99 5.13 3.97 -7.24
N TRP A 100 4.62 4.59 -6.19
CA TRP A 100 3.58 4.04 -5.34
C TRP A 100 2.63 5.13 -4.86
N ALA A 101 1.39 4.73 -4.65
CA ALA A 101 0.34 5.55 -4.06
C ALA A 101 -0.46 4.71 -3.06
N PRO A 102 -0.97 5.27 -1.96
CA PRO A 102 -1.83 4.54 -1.03
C PRO A 102 -3.04 3.95 -1.75
N LEU A 103 -3.40 2.71 -1.42
CA LEU A 103 -4.66 2.15 -1.86
C LEU A 103 -5.80 2.83 -1.10
N PRO A 104 -6.88 3.26 -1.78
CA PRO A 104 -8.03 3.82 -1.10
C PRO A 104 -8.77 2.74 -0.27
N PRO A 105 -9.59 3.14 0.73
CA PRO A 105 -10.51 2.24 1.43
C PRO A 105 -11.44 1.49 0.49
N ASP A 106 -11.86 0.29 0.89
CA ASP A 106 -12.69 -0.62 0.08
C ASP A 106 -13.98 0.04 -0.44
N GLN A 107 -14.53 0.99 0.33
CA GLN A 107 -15.72 1.79 -0.04
C GLN A 107 -15.48 2.66 -1.29
N LYS A 108 -14.25 3.10 -1.53
CA LYS A 108 -13.85 3.84 -2.75
C LYS A 108 -13.34 2.94 -3.86
N PHE A 109 -12.91 1.70 -3.58
CA PHE A 109 -12.49 0.73 -4.59
C PHE A 109 -13.59 0.44 -5.63
N GLN A 110 -14.86 0.50 -5.23
CA GLN A 110 -16.02 0.29 -6.11
C GLN A 110 -16.50 1.57 -6.84
N ALA A 111 -15.98 2.74 -6.44
CA ALA A 111 -16.45 4.04 -6.92
C ALA A 111 -15.46 4.75 -7.86
N VAL A 112 -14.21 4.27 -7.95
CA VAL A 112 -13.13 4.93 -8.68
C VAL A 112 -12.63 4.01 -9.78
N SER A 113 -12.73 4.41 -11.05
CA SER A 113 -12.05 3.70 -12.14
C SER A 113 -10.52 3.88 -12.02
N ALA A 114 -9.70 2.93 -12.50
CA ALA A 114 -8.23 3.07 -12.50
C ALA A 114 -7.71 4.35 -13.19
N ASN A 115 -8.53 4.99 -14.04
CA ASN A 115 -8.22 6.28 -14.66
C ASN A 115 -8.48 7.49 -13.74
N GLN A 116 -9.31 7.33 -12.70
CA GLN A 116 -9.59 8.35 -11.68
C GLN A 116 -8.66 8.25 -10.45
N SER A 117 -7.89 7.16 -10.27
CA SER A 117 -6.88 7.04 -9.19
C SER A 117 -5.49 7.57 -9.57
N ASN A 118 -5.42 8.46 -10.57
CA ASN A 118 -4.19 9.12 -11.03
C ASN A 118 -4.14 10.58 -10.54
N ASP A 119 -4.63 10.87 -9.34
CA ASP A 119 -4.39 12.17 -8.73
C ASP A 119 -2.89 12.28 -8.44
N SER A 120 -2.19 13.20 -9.10
CA SER A 120 -0.74 13.34 -8.98
C SER A 120 -0.29 13.62 -7.54
N ASP A 121 -1.18 14.14 -6.70
CA ASP A 121 -0.85 14.46 -5.31
C ASP A 121 -0.76 13.21 -4.41
N GLU A 122 -1.23 12.06 -4.90
CA GLU A 122 -1.18 10.77 -4.19
C GLU A 122 0.01 9.88 -4.61
N TRP A 123 0.73 10.25 -5.67
CA TRP A 123 1.79 9.43 -6.25
C TRP A 123 3.19 9.94 -5.92
N LEU A 124 4.00 9.07 -5.34
CA LEU A 124 5.45 9.25 -5.25
C LEU A 124 6.15 8.42 -6.31
N PHE A 125 7.21 8.97 -6.90
CA PHE A 125 8.09 8.26 -7.82
C PHE A 125 9.56 8.42 -7.42
N MET A 126 10.36 7.38 -7.63
CA MET A 126 11.82 7.43 -7.53
C MET A 126 12.48 6.59 -8.62
N GLU A 127 13.77 6.83 -8.83
CA GLU A 127 14.57 6.03 -9.77
C GLU A 127 14.68 4.59 -9.27
N VAL A 128 14.45 3.62 -10.16
CA VAL A 128 14.54 2.17 -9.84
C VAL A 128 15.88 1.82 -9.23
N GLU A 129 16.98 2.42 -9.70
CA GLU A 129 18.33 2.13 -9.21
C GLU A 129 18.53 2.48 -7.73
N LYS A 130 17.79 3.48 -7.23
CA LYS A 130 17.85 3.97 -5.84
C LYS A 130 16.90 3.22 -4.91
N PHE A 131 15.86 2.58 -5.45
CA PHE A 131 14.81 1.92 -4.69
C PHE A 131 15.38 0.82 -3.77
N GLY A 132 15.05 0.89 -2.48
CA GLY A 132 15.51 -0.05 -1.45
C GLY A 132 17.01 -0.03 -1.14
N LYS A 133 17.77 0.98 -1.62
CA LYS A 133 19.24 1.05 -1.44
C LYS A 133 19.72 2.29 -0.68
N SER A 134 19.56 3.47 -1.27
CA SER A 134 20.16 4.72 -0.77
C SER A 134 19.15 5.83 -0.69
N CYS A 135 19.27 6.61 0.38
CA CYS A 135 18.37 7.72 0.68
C CYS A 135 19.08 9.03 1.00
N THR A 136 20.25 9.20 0.39
CA THR A 136 21.00 10.44 0.46
C THR A 136 20.52 11.43 -0.62
N GLY A 137 20.24 12.67 -0.23
CA GLY A 137 19.82 13.74 -1.14
C GLY A 137 18.37 13.63 -1.62
N THR A 138 18.07 14.23 -2.78
CA THR A 138 16.71 14.20 -3.37
C THR A 138 16.40 12.80 -3.88
N VAL A 139 15.47 12.13 -3.18
CA VAL A 139 15.13 10.72 -3.40
C VAL A 139 13.91 10.52 -4.29
N THR A 140 12.98 11.46 -4.32
CA THR A 140 11.76 11.39 -5.15
C THR A 140 11.82 12.35 -6.32
N ALA A 141 11.06 12.05 -7.37
CA ALA A 141 10.81 12.98 -8.46
C ALA A 141 10.16 14.27 -7.91
N ALA A 142 10.47 15.39 -8.54
CA ALA A 142 9.83 16.66 -8.22
C ALA A 142 8.31 16.58 -8.50
N PRO A 143 7.44 17.24 -7.69
CA PRO A 143 5.98 17.12 -7.84
C PRO A 143 5.46 17.46 -9.24
N ASP A 144 6.05 18.44 -9.91
CA ASP A 144 5.71 18.87 -11.27
C ASP A 144 5.96 17.78 -12.34
N ARG A 145 6.82 16.82 -12.05
CA ARG A 145 7.11 15.68 -12.94
C ARG A 145 6.13 14.52 -12.77
N VAL A 146 5.40 14.42 -11.66
CA VAL A 146 4.52 13.29 -11.35
C VAL A 146 3.45 13.06 -12.43
N PRO A 147 2.76 14.08 -12.97
CA PRO A 147 1.79 13.88 -14.06
C PRO A 147 2.41 13.23 -15.30
N THR A 148 3.62 13.62 -15.67
CA THR A 148 4.32 13.02 -16.81
C THR A 148 4.70 11.57 -16.53
N LEU A 149 5.18 11.26 -15.33
CA LEU A 149 5.54 9.90 -14.92
C LEU A 149 4.32 8.97 -14.86
N LEU A 150 3.14 9.47 -14.52
CA LEU A 150 1.89 8.71 -14.60
C LEU A 150 1.58 8.27 -16.03
N HIS A 151 1.91 9.06 -17.05
CA HIS A 151 1.75 8.65 -18.45
C HIS A 151 2.83 7.68 -18.94
N GLN A 152 4.04 7.76 -18.37
CA GLN A 152 5.20 6.96 -18.80
C GLN A 152 5.32 5.61 -18.07
N THR A 153 4.63 5.44 -16.95
CA THR A 153 4.67 4.22 -16.15
C THR A 153 3.37 3.42 -16.28
N LYS A 154 3.47 2.11 -16.07
CA LYS A 154 2.33 1.20 -16.07
C LYS A 154 2.09 0.67 -14.66
N TYR A 155 0.84 0.41 -14.33
CA TYR A 155 0.50 -0.29 -13.09
C TYR A 155 1.13 -1.68 -13.05
N ILE A 156 1.60 -2.06 -11.87
CA ILE A 156 1.99 -3.43 -11.58
C ILE A 156 0.74 -4.16 -11.15
N THR A 157 0.22 -5.00 -12.04
CA THR A 157 -1.04 -5.72 -11.80
C THR A 157 -0.85 -7.20 -11.48
N GLN A 158 0.38 -7.70 -11.57
CA GLN A 158 0.70 -9.08 -11.25
C GLN A 158 0.72 -9.27 -9.72
N LEU A 159 -0.17 -10.14 -9.25
CA LEU A 159 -0.27 -10.57 -7.87
C LEU A 159 0.09 -12.05 -7.79
N GLU A 160 0.93 -12.41 -6.81
CA GLU A 160 1.14 -13.80 -6.42
C GLU A 160 0.60 -14.02 -5.01
N TYR A 161 0.00 -15.18 -4.79
CA TYR A 161 -0.49 -15.59 -3.49
C TYR A 161 0.56 -16.47 -2.83
N VAL A 162 1.05 -16.04 -1.67
CA VAL A 162 2.00 -16.79 -0.87
C VAL A 162 1.49 -16.83 0.56
N ASP A 163 1.14 -18.04 1.01
CA ASP A 163 0.81 -18.35 2.40
C ASP A 163 -0.18 -17.38 3.09
N GLY A 164 -1.29 -17.03 2.43
CA GLY A 164 -2.34 -16.18 3.04
C GLY A 164 -2.31 -14.71 2.60
N ILE A 165 -1.25 -14.26 1.93
CA ILE A 165 -1.07 -12.86 1.52
C ILE A 165 -0.96 -12.77 0.00
N ALA A 166 -1.60 -11.76 -0.60
CA ALA A 166 -1.34 -11.38 -1.98
C ALA A 166 -0.20 -10.36 -2.04
N VAL A 167 0.86 -10.67 -2.78
CA VAL A 167 2.04 -9.83 -2.90
C VAL A 167 2.17 -9.36 -4.35
N PHE A 168 2.48 -8.08 -4.53
CA PHE A 168 2.79 -7.52 -5.85
C PHE A 168 4.14 -8.04 -6.35
N VAL A 169 4.13 -8.68 -7.51
CA VAL A 169 5.36 -9.11 -8.16
C VAL A 169 5.95 -7.92 -8.90
N LEU A 170 6.98 -7.29 -8.31
CA LEU A 170 7.72 -6.26 -9.02
C LEU A 170 8.48 -6.88 -10.20
N PRO A 171 8.56 -6.19 -11.36
CA PRO A 171 9.31 -6.71 -12.50
C PRO A 171 10.78 -7.01 -12.18
N PRO A 172 11.40 -8.01 -12.84
CA PRO A 172 12.76 -8.47 -12.54
C PRO A 172 13.85 -7.38 -12.63
N TYR A 173 13.64 -6.33 -13.43
CA TYR A 173 14.57 -5.20 -13.52
C TYR A 173 14.56 -4.29 -12.27
N ILE A 174 13.57 -4.44 -11.38
CA ILE A 174 13.51 -3.76 -10.07
C ILE A 174 14.14 -4.63 -8.97
N VAL A 175 13.86 -5.94 -8.99
CA VAL A 175 14.13 -6.86 -7.88
C VAL A 175 15.23 -7.90 -8.12
N GLY A 176 15.71 -8.08 -9.35
CA GLY A 176 16.47 -9.28 -9.71
C GLY A 176 15.58 -10.55 -9.70
N PRO A 177 16.13 -11.75 -9.97
CA PRO A 177 15.34 -12.96 -10.13
C PRO A 177 14.95 -13.53 -8.76
N PHE A 178 13.65 -13.58 -8.51
CA PHE A 178 12.93 -14.25 -7.42
C PHE A 178 12.90 -13.51 -6.06
N VAL A 179 11.67 -13.26 -5.58
CA VAL A 179 11.38 -13.05 -4.16
C VAL A 179 10.88 -14.39 -3.62
N VAL A 180 11.68 -15.07 -2.81
CA VAL A 180 11.20 -16.22 -2.03
C VAL A 180 10.52 -15.66 -0.79
N ILE A 181 9.19 -15.77 -0.76
CA ILE A 181 8.37 -15.38 0.37
C ILE A 181 8.03 -16.65 1.14
N ASP A 182 8.31 -16.67 2.45
CA ASP A 182 7.99 -17.76 3.38
C ASP A 182 7.17 -17.16 4.52
N VAL A 183 5.83 -17.22 4.42
CA VAL A 183 4.95 -16.60 5.41
C VAL A 183 4.47 -17.68 6.38
N GLY A 184 4.98 -17.66 7.60
CA GLY A 184 4.53 -18.56 8.67
C GLY A 184 3.21 -18.16 9.35
N PHE A 185 2.39 -17.28 8.75
CA PHE A 185 1.11 -16.83 9.33
C PHE A 185 0.13 -16.37 8.24
N ASP A 186 -1.17 -16.54 8.50
CA ASP A 186 -2.27 -16.22 7.57
C ASP A 186 -3.07 -15.00 8.09
N PRO A 187 -2.69 -13.76 7.72
CA PRO A 187 -3.32 -12.56 8.29
C PRO A 187 -4.65 -12.18 7.64
N TRP A 188 -4.96 -12.72 6.45
CA TRP A 188 -6.16 -12.36 5.72
C TRP A 188 -7.17 -13.47 5.77
N SER A 189 -8.40 -13.14 6.20
CA SER A 189 -9.48 -14.10 6.06
C SER A 189 -9.71 -14.43 4.57
N ALA A 190 -10.10 -15.69 4.28
CA ALA A 190 -10.44 -16.12 2.92
C ALA A 190 -11.52 -15.24 2.27
N TRP A 191 -12.44 -14.68 3.07
CA TRP A 191 -13.44 -13.71 2.61
C TRP A 191 -12.79 -12.40 2.14
N PHE A 192 -11.86 -11.85 2.92
CA PHE A 192 -11.22 -10.57 2.61
C PHE A 192 -10.34 -10.70 1.37
N LEU A 193 -9.61 -11.81 1.27
CA LEU A 193 -8.87 -12.22 0.07
C LEU A 193 -9.78 -12.24 -1.16
N ALA A 194 -10.93 -12.90 -1.07
CA ALA A 194 -11.86 -12.99 -2.19
C ALA A 194 -12.36 -11.61 -2.63
N GLN A 195 -12.71 -10.72 -1.69
CA GLN A 195 -13.16 -9.37 -2.01
C GLN A 195 -12.07 -8.50 -2.61
N MET A 196 -10.85 -8.57 -2.07
CA MET A 196 -9.71 -7.86 -2.62
C MET A 196 -9.45 -8.28 -4.08
N ILE A 197 -9.50 -9.59 -4.37
CA ILE A 197 -9.32 -10.13 -5.73
C ILE A 197 -10.46 -9.70 -6.66
N ILE A 198 -11.71 -9.74 -6.19
CA ILE A 198 -12.88 -9.28 -6.97
C ILE A 198 -12.72 -7.80 -7.32
N ASN A 199 -12.42 -6.96 -6.33
CA ASN A 199 -12.21 -5.53 -6.50
C ASN A 199 -11.02 -5.25 -7.43
N TRP A 200 -9.94 -6.03 -7.33
CA TRP A 200 -8.76 -5.94 -8.20
C TRP A 200 -9.08 -6.28 -9.65
N ASN A 201 -9.76 -7.40 -9.89
CA ASN A 201 -10.17 -7.82 -11.23
C ASN A 201 -11.13 -6.80 -11.86
N TRP A 202 -12.01 -6.19 -11.06
CA TRP A 202 -12.92 -5.14 -11.50
C TRP A 202 -12.18 -3.86 -11.93
N LEU A 203 -11.21 -3.39 -11.13
CA LEU A 203 -10.44 -2.18 -11.43
C LEU A 203 -9.59 -2.30 -12.70
N TRP A 204 -8.96 -3.46 -12.91
CA TRP A 204 -7.97 -3.64 -13.98
C TRP A 204 -8.52 -4.34 -15.23
N ASN A 205 -9.79 -4.77 -15.21
CA ASN A 205 -10.41 -5.60 -16.24
C ASN A 205 -9.53 -6.79 -16.66
N ASN A 206 -8.71 -7.30 -15.72
CA ASN A 206 -7.74 -8.35 -15.95
C ASN A 206 -8.41 -9.72 -15.74
N THR A 207 -8.52 -10.51 -16.80
CA THR A 207 -9.06 -11.87 -16.79
C THR A 207 -8.05 -12.94 -16.33
N LEU A 208 -7.05 -12.59 -15.49
CA LEU A 208 -5.86 -13.43 -15.27
C LEU A 208 -5.75 -14.10 -13.89
N ILE A 209 -6.61 -13.79 -12.92
CA ILE A 209 -6.63 -14.50 -11.63
C ILE A 209 -7.73 -15.58 -11.66
N TRP A 210 -7.48 -16.70 -12.35
CA TRP A 210 -8.42 -17.83 -12.39
C TRP A 210 -8.05 -18.98 -11.46
N ASN A 211 -6.79 -19.11 -11.05
CA ASN A 211 -6.32 -20.20 -10.18
C ASN A 211 -5.70 -19.65 -8.90
N VAL A 212 -6.55 -19.31 -7.94
CA VAL A 212 -6.15 -19.39 -6.54
C VAL A 212 -6.42 -20.83 -6.14
N SER A 213 -5.40 -21.68 -6.16
CA SER A 213 -5.50 -22.97 -5.49
C SER A 213 -5.55 -22.69 -4.00
N PHE A 214 -6.75 -22.72 -3.42
CA PHE A 214 -6.94 -22.84 -1.99
C PHE A 214 -6.37 -24.21 -1.60
N VAL A 215 -5.10 -24.26 -1.19
CA VAL A 215 -4.66 -25.37 -0.35
C VAL A 215 -5.38 -25.13 0.96
N CYS A 216 -6.55 -25.76 1.12
CA CYS A 216 -7.23 -25.84 2.40
C CYS A 216 -6.16 -26.21 3.42
N ALA A 217 -5.97 -25.36 4.44
CA ALA A 217 -5.16 -25.72 5.58
C ALA A 217 -5.55 -27.13 6.03
N PRO A 218 -4.60 -28.02 6.34
CA PRO A 218 -4.94 -29.32 6.88
C PRO A 218 -5.82 -29.09 8.10
N GLN A 219 -7.01 -29.68 8.09
CA GLN A 219 -7.79 -29.78 9.32
C GLN A 219 -6.90 -30.52 10.31
N SER A 220 -6.47 -29.82 11.35
CA SER A 220 -5.76 -30.42 12.46
C SER A 220 -6.66 -31.50 13.09
N PRO A 221 -6.09 -32.64 13.53
CA PRO A 221 -6.82 -33.85 13.91
C PRO A 221 -7.78 -33.67 15.10
#